data_AF-A0A1H8K5X7-F1
#
_entry.id   AF-A0A1H8K5X7-F1
#
_cell.length_a   1.000
_cell.length_b   1.000
_cell.length_c   1.000
_cell.angle_alpha   90.00
_cell.angle_beta   90.00
_cell.angle_gamma   90.00
#
_symmetry.space_group_name_H-M   'P 1'
#
loop_
_entity.id
_entity.type
_entity.pdbx_description
1 polymer ?
#
loop_
_entity_poly.entity_id
_entity_poly.type
_entity_poly.pdbx_seq_one_letter_code
_entity_poly.pdbx_strand_id
1 'polypeptide(L)'
;MSRPPLPELHPEAVAVSAFRGLPDGTGRQYTISEAPSKREAIKASIHRAKAIGFIQATTHREADSGPCDCYAVLDILDANDEIVQDFCIPTARAFQWWYRHLDLRIAE
;
A
#
# COMPACT_ATOMS: atom_id res chain seq x y z
N MET A 1 -3.20 3.25 -23.17
CA MET A 1 -1.82 3.10 -22.65
C MET A 1 -1.86 2.01 -21.58
N SER A 2 -1.05 0.96 -21.70
CA SER A 2 -1.00 -0.13 -20.71
C SER A 2 -0.30 0.39 -19.46
N ARG A 3 -0.87 0.20 -18.26
CA ARG A 3 -0.21 0.57 -17.01
C ARG A 3 1.07 -0.27 -16.84
N PRO A 4 2.16 0.30 -16.30
CA PRO A 4 3.37 -0.46 -16.04
C PRO A 4 3.05 -1.68 -15.16
N PRO A 5 3.68 -2.84 -15.41
CA PRO A 5 3.45 -4.03 -14.61
C PRO A 5 3.85 -3.75 -13.15
N LEU A 6 2.94 -4.02 -12.22
CA LEU A 6 3.27 -4.01 -10.79
C LEU A 6 4.40 -5.00 -10.50
N PRO A 7 5.41 -4.61 -9.72
CA PRO A 7 6.52 -5.48 -9.33
C PRO A 7 6.03 -6.69 -8.54
N GLU A 8 6.85 -7.75 -8.50
CA GLU A 8 6.60 -8.89 -7.62
C GLU A 8 6.68 -8.46 -6.14
N LEU A 9 5.97 -9.20 -5.28
CA LEU A 9 5.97 -8.95 -3.84
C LEU A 9 7.33 -9.31 -3.22
N HIS A 10 7.89 -8.38 -2.44
CA HIS A 10 9.16 -8.56 -1.74
C HIS A 10 9.22 -9.91 -0.99
N PRO A 11 10.35 -10.66 -1.02
CA PRO A 11 10.46 -11.96 -0.36
C PRO A 11 10.28 -11.90 1.16
N GLU A 12 10.58 -10.77 1.79
CA GLU A 12 10.51 -10.58 3.25
C GLU A 12 9.18 -10.01 3.74
N ALA A 13 8.20 -9.83 2.86
CA ALA A 13 6.89 -9.28 3.22
C ALA A 13 6.15 -10.17 4.24
N VAL A 14 5.86 -9.63 5.42
CA VAL A 14 5.09 -10.33 6.48
C VAL A 14 3.84 -9.59 6.93
N ALA A 15 3.78 -8.27 6.74
CA ALA A 15 2.64 -7.45 7.12
C ALA A 15 2.39 -6.31 6.12
N VAL A 16 1.26 -5.63 6.29
CA VAL A 16 0.89 -4.46 5.50
C VAL A 16 0.38 -3.33 6.39
N SER A 17 0.68 -2.09 6.05
CA SER A 17 0.09 -0.88 6.62
C SER A 17 -0.37 0.07 5.51
N ALA A 18 -0.92 1.22 5.90
CA ALA A 18 -1.17 2.28 4.95
C ALA A 18 -0.80 3.64 5.53
N PHE A 19 -0.39 4.55 4.67
CA PHE A 19 -0.16 5.95 4.97
C PHE A 19 -0.99 6.83 4.04
N ARG A 20 -1.56 7.91 4.58
CA ARG A 20 -2.32 8.88 3.78
C ARG A 20 -1.89 10.30 4.10
N GLY A 21 -1.40 11.02 3.09
CA GLY A 21 -1.26 12.48 3.14
C GLY A 21 -2.64 13.15 3.14
N LEU A 22 -2.81 14.15 3.99
CA LEU A 22 -4.02 14.96 4.11
C LEU A 22 -3.84 16.32 3.41
N PRO A 23 -4.95 16.99 3.02
CA PRO A 23 -4.89 18.29 2.37
C PRO A 23 -4.26 19.41 3.20
N ASP A 24 -4.21 19.25 4.53
CA ASP A 24 -3.60 20.20 5.47
C ASP A 24 -2.07 20.02 5.59
N GLY A 25 -1.47 19.14 4.79
CA GLY A 25 -0.04 18.83 4.81
C GLY A 25 0.36 17.82 5.89
N THR A 26 -0.58 17.33 6.69
CA THR A 26 -0.31 16.28 7.68
C THR A 26 -0.42 14.88 7.07
N GLY A 27 0.07 13.87 7.79
CA GLY A 27 -0.05 12.46 7.41
C GLY A 27 -0.88 11.68 8.42
N ARG A 28 -1.55 10.62 7.97
CA ARG A 28 -2.16 9.61 8.84
C ARG A 28 -1.56 8.25 8.53
N GLN A 29 -0.97 7.64 9.55
CA GLN A 29 -0.56 6.24 9.51
C GLN A 29 -1.68 5.36 10.05
N TYR A 30 -1.85 4.20 9.42
CA TYR A 30 -2.84 3.21 9.80
C TYR A 30 -2.17 1.96 10.35
N THR A 31 -2.92 1.20 11.16
CA THR A 31 -2.44 0.01 11.87
C THR A 31 -1.81 -1.03 10.95
N ILE A 32 -0.82 -1.73 11.49
CA ILE A 32 -0.20 -2.90 10.87
C ILE A 32 -1.20 -4.06 10.89
N SER A 33 -1.38 -4.70 9.75
CA SER A 33 -2.19 -5.90 9.59
C SER A 33 -1.27 -7.07 9.24
N GLU A 34 -1.03 -7.94 10.22
CA GLU A 34 -0.32 -9.19 10.02
C GLU A 34 -1.26 -10.22 9.37
N ALA A 35 -0.83 -10.82 8.26
CA ALA A 35 -1.64 -11.83 7.61
C ALA A 35 -1.44 -13.22 8.28
N PRO A 36 -2.49 -14.02 8.52
CA PRO A 36 -2.39 -15.32 9.22
C PRO A 36 -1.44 -16.33 8.56
N SER A 37 -1.26 -16.24 7.24
CA SER A 37 -0.32 -17.03 6.44
C SER A 37 0.83 -16.19 5.88
N LYS A 38 1.13 -15.06 6.53
CA LYS A 38 2.18 -14.10 6.20
C LYS A 38 2.13 -13.71 4.71
N ARG A 39 3.21 -13.99 3.98
CA ARG A 39 3.45 -13.54 2.61
C ARG A 39 2.41 -14.00 1.59
N GLU A 40 1.87 -15.22 1.68
CA GLU A 40 0.97 -15.74 0.63
C GLU A 40 -0.41 -15.07 0.66
N ALA A 41 -0.93 -14.75 1.85
CA ALA A 41 -2.17 -13.98 1.97
C ALA A 41 -1.99 -12.52 1.50
N ILE A 42 -0.82 -11.92 1.76
CA ILE A 42 -0.47 -10.60 1.21
C ILE A 42 -0.41 -10.67 -0.31
N LYS A 43 0.29 -11.66 -0.86
CA LYS A 43 0.41 -11.89 -2.30
C LYS A 43 -0.96 -12.04 -2.98
N ALA A 44 -1.85 -12.84 -2.39
CA ALA A 44 -3.21 -13.01 -2.89
C ALA A 44 -4.01 -11.68 -2.87
N SER A 45 -3.90 -10.91 -1.79
CA SER A 45 -4.56 -9.61 -1.66
C SER A 45 -4.04 -8.59 -2.67
N ILE A 46 -2.72 -8.51 -2.86
CA ILE A 46 -2.05 -7.67 -3.86
C ILE A 46 -2.47 -8.08 -5.28
N HIS A 47 -2.49 -9.38 -5.58
CA HIS A 47 -2.92 -9.87 -6.89
C HIS A 47 -4.38 -9.49 -7.19
N ARG A 48 -5.27 -9.62 -6.20
CA ARG A 48 -6.67 -9.21 -6.34
C ARG A 48 -6.80 -7.69 -6.52
N ALA A 49 -6.11 -6.90 -5.70
CA ALA A 49 -6.12 -5.45 -5.78
C ALA A 49 -5.58 -4.94 -7.12
N LYS A 50 -4.53 -5.60 -7.66
CA LYS A 50 -4.00 -5.36 -9.01
C LYS A 50 -5.06 -5.58 -10.08
N ALA A 51 -5.75 -6.72 -10.04
CA ALA A 51 -6.76 -7.07 -11.05
C ALA A 51 -7.93 -6.08 -11.11
N ILE A 52 -8.30 -5.48 -9.98
CA ILE A 52 -9.39 -4.49 -9.89
C ILE A 52 -8.89 -3.03 -9.91
N GLY A 53 -7.57 -2.81 -10.08
CA GLY A 53 -6.97 -1.49 -10.18
C GLY A 53 -6.92 -0.69 -8.88
N PHE A 54 -6.95 -1.35 -7.72
CA PHE A 54 -6.93 -0.74 -6.38
C PHE A 54 -5.52 -0.52 -5.83
N ILE A 55 -4.50 -0.93 -6.57
CA ILE A 55 -3.10 -0.56 -6.35
C ILE A 55 -2.42 -0.31 -7.69
N GLN A 56 -1.35 0.48 -7.67
CA GLN A 56 -0.46 0.76 -8.79
C GLN A 56 0.98 0.78 -8.30
N ALA A 57 1.95 0.60 -9.21
CA ALA A 57 3.33 0.85 -8.87
C ALA A 57 3.47 2.31 -8.43
N THR A 58 4.20 2.55 -7.35
CA THR A 58 4.59 3.91 -6.99
C THR A 58 5.50 4.47 -8.07
N THR A 59 5.31 5.74 -8.40
CA THR A 59 6.17 6.46 -9.35
C THR A 59 7.25 7.26 -8.62
N HIS A 60 7.73 6.78 -7.47
CA HIS A 60 8.88 7.34 -6.75
C HIS A 60 10.18 7.11 -7.55
N ARG A 61 10.22 7.56 -8.79
CA ARG A 61 11.44 7.77 -9.55
C ARG A 61 11.72 9.27 -9.47
N GLU A 62 12.79 9.57 -8.75
CA GLU A 62 13.40 10.88 -8.58
C GLU A 62 12.78 11.74 -7.47
N ALA A 63 13.64 12.20 -6.56
CA ALA A 63 13.32 13.03 -5.40
C ALA A 63 12.71 14.40 -5.75
N ASP A 64 12.57 14.71 -7.06
CA ASP A 64 12.02 15.96 -7.61
C ASP A 64 10.66 15.79 -8.31
N SER A 65 10.08 14.58 -8.32
CA SER A 65 8.88 14.27 -9.11
C SER A 65 7.56 14.54 -8.38
N GLY A 66 7.36 15.75 -7.85
CA GLY A 66 6.05 16.24 -7.38
C GLY A 66 5.31 15.37 -6.34
N PRO A 67 4.08 15.74 -5.94
CA PRO A 67 3.27 14.91 -5.07
C PRO A 67 2.92 13.60 -5.81
N CYS A 68 3.06 12.45 -5.14
CA CYS A 68 2.51 11.20 -5.71
C CYS A 68 1.03 11.41 -5.98
N ASP A 69 0.55 11.08 -7.18
CA ASP A 69 -0.89 11.00 -7.52
C ASP A 69 -1.66 9.92 -6.71
N CYS A 70 -1.01 9.38 -5.68
CA CYS A 70 -1.55 8.48 -4.67
C CYS A 70 -2.60 9.21 -3.81
N TYR A 71 -3.79 8.61 -3.66
CA TYR A 71 -4.69 8.98 -2.55
C TYR A 71 -4.12 8.53 -1.20
N ALA A 72 -3.47 7.37 -1.18
CA ALA A 72 -2.76 6.80 -0.04
C ALA A 72 -1.64 5.88 -0.55
N VAL A 73 -0.70 5.54 0.31
CA VAL A 73 0.35 4.55 0.08
C VAL A 73 -0.01 3.30 0.88
N LEU A 74 0.14 2.13 0.26
CA LEU A 74 0.08 0.82 0.91
C LEU A 74 1.51 0.39 1.17
N ASP A 75 1.89 0.26 2.43
CA ASP A 75 3.24 -0.15 2.81
C ASP A 75 3.27 -1.67 3.00
N ILE A 76 4.33 -2.30 2.51
CA ILE A 76 4.65 -3.71 2.74
C ILE A 76 5.80 -3.76 3.73
N LEU A 77 5.59 -4.45 4.84
CA LEU A 77 6.51 -4.48 5.97
C LEU A 77 7.22 -5.82 6.09
N ASP A 78 8.48 -5.78 6.55
CA ASP A 78 9.24 -6.95 6.99
C ASP A 78 8.95 -7.30 8.47
N ALA A 79 9.71 -8.26 9.01
CA ALA A 79 9.56 -8.72 10.40
C ALA A 79 10.02 -7.72 11.46
N ASN A 80 10.64 -6.61 11.06
CA ASN A 80 11.09 -5.52 11.92
C ASN A 80 10.21 -4.27 11.78
N ASP A 81 9.05 -4.40 11.12
CA ASP A 81 8.15 -3.30 10.76
C ASP A 81 8.79 -2.25 9.82
N GLU A 82 9.85 -2.63 9.09
CA GLU A 82 10.48 -1.76 8.10
C GLU A 82 9.76 -1.87 6.74
N ILE A 83 9.58 -0.72 6.07
CA ILE A 83 8.97 -0.66 4.75
C ILE A 83 9.95 -1.22 3.72
N VAL A 84 9.66 -2.40 3.18
CA VAL A 84 10.48 -3.07 2.15
C VAL A 84 9.94 -2.87 0.74
N GLN A 85 8.68 -2.46 0.62
CA GLN A 85 8.04 -2.16 -0.66
C GLN A 85 6.80 -1.29 -0.42
N ASP A 86 6.42 -0.50 -1.42
CA ASP A 86 5.20 0.30 -1.37
C ASP A 86 4.36 0.17 -2.66
N PHE A 87 3.09 0.52 -2.53
CA PHE A 87 2.17 0.63 -3.66
C PHE A 87 1.30 1.88 -3.55
N CYS A 88 1.04 2.51 -4.69
CA CYS A 88 0.10 3.62 -4.78
C CYS A 88 -1.34 3.10 -4.69
N ILE A 89 -2.12 3.62 -3.74
CA ILE A 89 -3.57 3.50 -3.71
C ILE A 89 -4.15 4.72 -4.44
N PRO A 90 -4.72 4.57 -5.65
CA PRO A 90 -4.96 5.70 -6.54
C PRO A 90 -6.22 6.52 -6.21
N THR A 91 -7.13 5.99 -5.39
CA THR A 91 -8.44 6.63 -5.16
C THR A 91 -8.95 6.38 -3.74
N ALA A 92 -9.84 7.27 -3.27
CA ALA A 92 -10.56 7.08 -2.01
C ALA A 92 -11.35 5.77 -1.97
N ARG A 93 -11.92 5.33 -3.11
CA ARG A 93 -12.64 4.06 -3.23
C ARG A 93 -11.72 2.87 -3.01
N ALA A 94 -10.54 2.88 -3.63
CA ALA A 94 -9.54 1.83 -3.44
C ALA A 94 -9.05 1.79 -1.98
N PHE A 95 -8.84 2.96 -1.38
CA PHE A 95 -8.47 3.06 0.03
C PHE A 95 -9.55 2.48 0.95
N GLN A 96 -10.82 2.79 0.72
CA GLN A 96 -11.93 2.22 1.50
C GLN A 96 -12.01 0.70 1.42
N TRP A 97 -11.59 0.11 0.30
CA TRP A 97 -11.48 -1.34 0.18
C TRP A 97 -10.38 -1.89 1.08
N TRP A 98 -9.17 -1.33 1.02
CA TRP A 98 -8.06 -1.73 1.90
C TRP A 98 -8.37 -1.52 3.38
N TYR A 99 -8.99 -0.38 3.72
CA TYR A 99 -9.42 -0.05 5.06
C TYR A 99 -10.33 -1.15 5.65
N ARG A 100 -11.27 -1.66 4.86
CA ARG A 100 -12.17 -2.76 5.29
C ARG A 100 -11.51 -4.13 5.20
N HIS A 101 -10.71 -4.38 4.17
CA HIS A 101 -10.08 -5.67 3.90
C HIS A 101 -9.00 -6.02 4.94
N LEU A 102 -8.29 -5.01 5.46
CA LEU A 102 -7.24 -5.15 6.48
C LEU A 102 -7.71 -4.78 7.89
N ASP A 103 -8.97 -4.35 8.05
CA ASP A 103 -9.51 -3.76 9.29
C ASP A 103 -8.63 -2.62 9.85
N LEU A 104 -8.18 -1.71 8.97
CA LEU A 104 -7.28 -0.63 9.34
C LEU A 104 -7.91 0.30 10.39
N ARG A 105 -7.13 0.69 11.39
CA ARG A 105 -7.42 1.78 12.33
C ARG A 105 -6.34 2.84 12.23
N ILE A 106 -6.60 4.04 12.76
CA ILE A 106 -5.55 5.06 12.87
C ILE A 106 -4.60 4.60 13.98
N ALA A 107 -3.30 4.57 13.70
CA ALA A 107 -2.29 4.28 14.70
C ALA A 107 -2.16 5.47 15.67
N GLU A 108 -2.03 5.20 16.98
CA GLU A 108 -1.84 6.22 18.02
C GLU A 108 -0.41 6.74 18.07
#